data_AF-A0A3P7I5A2-F1
#
_entry.id   AF-A0A3P7I5A2-F1
#
_cell.length_a   1.000
_cell.length_b   1.000
_cell.length_c   1.000
_cell.angle_alpha   90.00
_cell.angle_beta   90.00
_cell.angle_gamma   90.00
#
_symmetry.space_group_name_H-M   'P 1'
#
loop_
_entity.id
_entity.type
_entity.pdbx_description
1 polymer ?
#
loop_
_entity_poly.entity_id
_entity_poly.type
_entity_poly.pdbx_seq_one_letter_code
_entity_poly.pdbx_strand_id
1 'polypeptide(L)'
;MAVPQDAEEPVCPERFRSSLKEGSFTVPDISTKVYKEECTYCFRTPFFAGGLFICLKTYACFCFTHVGLYAEQSGNSLFLHISSKKVTLESEEESDGEPKDKITRLAIGTDSGFEPKKFDVVDSYALVLYPHINAKCPVDEKLGADLYGLVSKSYIGPGF
;
A
#
# COMPACT_ATOMS: atom_id res chain seq x y z
N MET A 1 8.42 38.13 -2.02
CA MET A 1 7.72 37.43 -3.12
C MET A 1 7.75 35.96 -2.79
N ALA A 2 6.56 35.38 -2.57
CA ALA A 2 6.40 34.01 -2.11
C ALA A 2 6.91 33.02 -3.16
N VAL A 3 7.71 32.06 -2.71
CA VAL A 3 7.99 30.85 -3.48
C VAL A 3 6.67 30.06 -3.51
N PRO A 4 6.10 29.77 -4.68
CA PRO A 4 4.87 29.00 -4.75
C PRO A 4 5.11 27.60 -4.20
N GLN A 5 4.18 27.17 -3.34
CA GLN A 5 4.19 25.90 -2.64
C GLN A 5 4.09 24.75 -3.63
N ASP A 6 4.90 23.72 -3.38
CA ASP A 6 5.00 22.46 -4.09
C ASP A 6 3.63 21.84 -4.40
N ALA A 7 3.16 22.03 -5.62
CA ALA A 7 2.30 21.06 -6.26
C ALA A 7 3.22 19.93 -6.73
N GLU A 8 3.36 18.88 -5.91
CA GLU A 8 3.82 17.58 -6.41
C GLU A 8 2.84 17.16 -7.50
N GLU A 9 3.14 17.49 -8.76
CA GLU A 9 2.32 17.07 -9.89
C GLU A 9 2.21 15.55 -9.86
N PRO A 10 1.00 14.97 -9.95
CA PRO A 10 0.84 13.53 -10.02
C PRO A 10 1.59 13.04 -11.25
N VAL A 11 2.71 12.35 -11.00
CA VAL A 11 3.59 11.86 -12.07
C VAL A 11 2.75 11.09 -13.08
N CYS A 12 2.84 11.52 -14.35
CA CYS A 12 1.95 11.11 -15.42
C CYS A 12 1.72 9.59 -15.44
N PRO A 13 0.47 9.12 -15.39
CA PRO A 13 0.13 7.68 -15.40
C PRO A 13 0.65 6.95 -16.64
N GLU A 14 1.06 7.63 -17.70
CA GLU A 14 1.66 7.04 -18.90
C GLU A 14 2.98 6.28 -18.65
N ARG A 15 3.84 6.76 -17.72
CA ARG A 15 5.06 6.03 -17.37
C ARG A 15 4.73 4.73 -16.65
N PHE A 16 3.80 4.80 -15.71
CA PHE A 16 3.27 3.61 -15.03
C PHE A 16 2.63 2.63 -16.01
N ARG A 17 1.76 3.10 -16.92
CA ARG A 17 1.13 2.26 -17.95
C ARG A 17 2.15 1.54 -18.84
N SER A 18 3.23 2.21 -19.22
CA SER A 18 4.28 1.61 -20.04
C SER A 18 4.99 0.49 -19.28
N SER A 19 5.43 0.75 -18.04
CA SER A 19 6.09 -0.26 -17.20
C SER A 19 5.18 -1.42 -16.81
N LEU A 20 3.87 -1.19 -16.69
CA LEU A 20 2.86 -2.23 -16.43
C LEU A 20 2.68 -3.18 -17.61
N LYS A 21 2.74 -2.67 -18.85
CA LYS A 21 2.60 -3.49 -20.07
C LYS A 21 3.79 -4.42 -20.29
N GLU A 22 4.95 -4.12 -19.72
CA GLU A 22 6.19 -4.87 -19.92
C GLU A 22 6.36 -6.09 -18.98
N GLY A 23 5.32 -6.45 -18.21
CA GLY A 23 5.32 -7.67 -17.40
C GLY A 23 6.18 -7.58 -16.12
N SER A 24 6.30 -6.38 -15.55
CA SER A 24 7.09 -6.12 -14.34
C SER A 24 6.42 -6.57 -13.03
N PHE A 25 5.24 -7.20 -13.09
CA PHE A 25 4.51 -7.74 -11.94
C PHE A 25 3.97 -9.15 -12.21
N THR A 26 3.66 -9.87 -11.14
CA THR A 26 2.90 -11.12 -11.18
C THR A 26 1.60 -10.95 -10.40
N VAL A 27 0.65 -11.87 -10.59
CA VAL A 27 -0.57 -11.91 -9.78
C VAL A 27 -0.43 -12.98 -8.71
N PRO A 28 -0.64 -12.64 -7.43
CA PRO A 28 -0.55 -13.63 -6.37
C PRO A 28 -1.73 -14.59 -6.47
N ASP A 29 -1.44 -15.87 -6.25
CA ASP A 29 -2.44 -16.92 -6.09
C ASP A 29 -2.72 -17.14 -4.59
N ILE A 30 -3.70 -17.98 -4.26
CA ILE A 30 -4.05 -18.32 -2.86
C ILE A 30 -2.89 -18.94 -2.08
N SER A 31 -1.92 -19.54 -2.78
CA SER A 31 -0.72 -20.12 -2.18
C SER A 31 0.45 -19.12 -2.04
N THR A 32 0.34 -17.94 -2.66
CA THR A 32 1.40 -16.93 -2.68
C THR A 32 1.50 -16.22 -1.33
N LYS A 33 2.69 -16.25 -0.73
CA LYS A 33 2.98 -15.52 0.51
C LYS A 33 3.26 -14.05 0.20
N VAL A 34 2.45 -13.15 0.77
CA VAL A 34 2.65 -11.70 0.68
C VAL A 34 3.13 -11.17 2.02
N TYR A 35 4.37 -10.67 2.06
CA TYR A 35 4.97 -10.13 3.28
C TYR A 35 4.67 -8.64 3.33
N LYS A 36 3.65 -8.20 4.06
CA LYS A 36 3.23 -6.78 4.12
C LYS A 36 3.33 -6.13 5.51
N GLU A 37 3.69 -6.91 6.52
CA GLU A 37 3.67 -6.48 7.92
C GLU A 37 4.90 -5.65 8.29
N GLU A 38 6.07 -6.02 7.76
CA GLU A 38 7.34 -5.40 8.14
C GLU A 38 8.42 -5.49 7.04
N CYS A 39 9.44 -4.64 7.16
CA CYS A 39 10.61 -4.66 6.29
C CYS A 39 11.51 -5.87 6.57
N THR A 40 11.85 -6.60 5.50
CA THR A 40 12.72 -7.79 5.51
C THR A 40 14.09 -7.57 6.17
N TYR A 41 14.65 -6.35 6.11
CA TYR A 41 15.99 -6.07 6.63
C TYR A 41 16.02 -5.51 8.05
N CYS A 42 14.96 -4.80 8.47
CA CYS A 42 15.01 -3.98 9.69
C CYS A 42 13.71 -3.93 10.50
N PHE A 43 12.72 -4.76 10.15
CA PHE A 43 11.49 -4.93 10.93
C PHE A 43 10.68 -3.64 11.15
N ARG A 44 10.89 -2.61 10.32
CA ARG A 44 10.05 -1.40 10.30
C ARG A 44 8.67 -1.75 9.79
N THR A 45 7.64 -1.16 10.38
CA THR A 45 6.21 -1.41 10.09
C THR A 45 5.63 -0.31 9.18
N PRO A 46 4.42 -0.47 8.61
CA PRO A 46 3.83 0.55 7.73
C PRO A 46 3.44 1.86 8.45
N PHE A 47 3.48 1.86 9.78
CA PHE A 47 3.34 3.06 10.62
C PHE A 47 4.60 3.92 10.65
N PHE A 48 5.75 3.39 10.21
CA PHE A 48 6.99 4.14 10.18
C PHE A 48 6.96 5.22 9.09
N ALA A 49 7.69 6.32 9.32
CA ALA A 49 7.81 7.40 8.36
C ALA A 49 8.35 6.89 7.01
N GLY A 50 7.64 7.19 5.93
CA GLY A 50 7.96 6.69 4.59
C GLY A 50 7.28 5.38 4.21
N GLY A 51 6.62 4.69 5.14
CA GLY A 51 5.86 3.47 4.86
C GLY A 51 6.70 2.29 4.39
N LEU A 52 6.04 1.34 3.74
CA LEU A 52 6.60 0.10 3.23
C LEU A 52 6.40 -0.02 1.71
N PHE A 53 7.31 -0.70 1.05
CA PHE A 53 7.35 -0.92 -0.39
C PHE A 53 7.40 -2.42 -0.66
N ILE A 54 6.35 -2.95 -1.28
CA ILE A 54 6.20 -4.35 -1.61
C ILE A 54 6.53 -4.55 -3.08
N CYS A 55 7.47 -5.43 -3.39
CA CYS A 55 7.76 -5.76 -4.78
C CYS A 55 6.61 -6.55 -5.39
N LEU A 56 6.04 -6.10 -6.52
CA LEU A 56 4.91 -6.78 -7.18
C LEU A 56 5.30 -8.05 -7.94
N LYS A 57 6.58 -8.43 -7.92
CA LYS A 57 7.08 -9.68 -8.52
C LYS A 57 7.36 -10.76 -7.48
N THR A 58 7.96 -10.38 -6.34
CA THR A 58 8.42 -11.31 -5.29
C THR A 58 7.60 -11.23 -4.00
N TYR A 59 6.77 -10.20 -3.84
CA TYR A 59 5.96 -9.92 -2.65
C TYR A 59 6.74 -9.75 -1.35
N ALA A 60 8.06 -9.50 -1.46
CA ALA A 60 8.91 -9.09 -0.35
C ALA A 60 8.72 -7.60 -0.07
N CYS A 61 8.90 -7.21 1.20
CA CYS A 61 8.66 -5.86 1.68
C CYS A 61 9.91 -5.18 2.22
N PHE A 62 10.04 -3.90 1.87
CA PHE A 62 11.20 -3.07 2.17
C PHE A 62 10.74 -1.70 2.68
N CYS A 63 11.45 -1.12 3.66
CA CYS A 63 11.23 0.26 4.04
C CYS A 63 11.87 1.22 3.02
N PHE A 64 11.54 2.50 3.11
CA PHE A 64 12.04 3.56 2.24
C PHE A 64 13.57 3.54 2.02
N THR A 65 14.36 3.22 3.05
CA THR A 65 15.82 3.17 2.95
C THR A 65 16.37 1.92 2.25
N HIS A 66 15.63 0.81 2.24
CA HIS A 66 16.09 -0.48 1.71
C HIS A 66 15.50 -0.84 0.35
N VAL A 67 14.43 -0.16 -0.09
CA VAL A 67 13.81 -0.43 -1.40
C VAL A 67 14.79 -0.20 -2.54
N GLY A 68 15.61 0.86 -2.48
CA GLY A 68 16.61 1.15 -3.50
C GLY A 68 17.68 0.06 -3.60
N LEU A 69 18.24 -0.36 -2.45
CA LEU A 69 19.20 -1.44 -2.38
C LEU A 69 18.66 -2.73 -3.02
N TYR A 70 17.41 -3.09 -2.70
CA TYR A 70 16.78 -4.28 -3.29
C TYR A 70 16.51 -4.12 -4.80
N ALA A 71 16.04 -2.95 -5.23
CA ALA A 71 15.76 -2.68 -6.64
C ALA A 71 17.02 -2.80 -7.50
N GLU A 72 18.15 -2.27 -7.02
CA GLU A 72 19.44 -2.37 -7.70
C GLU A 72 19.96 -3.81 -7.77
N GLN A 73 19.80 -4.59 -6.69
CA GLN A 73 20.25 -5.99 -6.66
C GLN A 73 19.39 -6.94 -7.49
N SER A 74 18.07 -6.73 -7.49
CA SER A 74 17.12 -7.65 -8.12
C SER A 74 16.73 -7.25 -9.55
N GLY A 75 16.96 -5.99 -9.93
CA GLY A 75 16.46 -5.41 -11.17
C GLY A 75 14.94 -5.15 -11.19
N ASN A 76 14.24 -5.38 -10.07
CA ASN A 76 12.81 -5.13 -9.98
C ASN A 76 12.56 -3.64 -9.71
N SER A 77 11.74 -3.03 -10.57
CA SER A 77 11.47 -1.59 -10.52
C SER A 77 10.07 -1.22 -10.04
N LEU A 78 9.12 -2.14 -10.01
CA LEU A 78 7.73 -1.85 -9.67
C LEU A 78 7.36 -2.32 -8.25
N PHE A 79 6.84 -1.37 -7.47
CA PHE A 79 6.52 -1.57 -6.06
C PHE A 79 5.13 -1.02 -5.71
N LEU A 80 4.48 -1.65 -4.74
CA LEU A 80 3.31 -1.13 -4.04
C LEU A 80 3.76 -0.47 -2.74
N HIS A 81 3.49 0.82 -2.61
CA HIS A 81 3.68 1.59 -1.39
C HIS A 81 2.47 1.46 -0.48
N ILE A 82 2.71 1.15 0.80
CA ILE A 82 1.71 1.11 1.88
C ILE A 82 2.15 2.05 3.00
N SER A 83 1.25 2.91 3.45
CA SER A 83 1.45 3.71 4.65
C SER A 83 0.19 3.70 5.51
N SER A 84 0.37 3.37 6.80
CA SER A 84 -0.69 3.28 7.78
C SER A 84 -0.63 4.46 8.74
N LYS A 85 -1.79 5.05 9.06
CA LYS A 85 -1.89 6.12 10.06
C LYS A 85 -2.98 5.77 11.07
N LYS A 86 -2.71 6.08 12.35
CA LYS A 86 -3.71 5.99 13.42
C LYS A 86 -4.49 7.29 13.43
N VAL A 87 -5.80 7.20 13.19
CA VAL A 87 -6.73 8.32 13.26
C VAL A 87 -7.52 8.16 14.55
N THR A 88 -7.47 9.18 15.41
CA THR A 88 -8.32 9.22 16.61
C THR A 88 -9.74 9.52 16.14
N LEU A 89 -10.70 8.66 16.50
CA LEU A 89 -12.10 9.04 16.41
C LEU A 89 -12.34 10.03 17.55
N GLU A 90 -12.29 11.32 17.25
CA GLU A 90 -12.91 12.30 18.12
C GLU A 90 -14.39 11.94 18.15
N SER A 91 -14.91 11.62 19.34
CA SER A 91 -16.30 11.30 19.56
C SER A 91 -17.16 12.54 19.34
N GLU A 92 -17.44 12.84 18.08
CA GLU A 92 -18.61 13.61 17.70
C GLU A 92 -19.80 12.68 17.92
N GLU A 93 -20.51 12.81 19.05
CA GLU A 93 -21.94 12.50 19.22
C GLU A 93 -22.34 12.59 20.72
N GLU A 94 -22.61 13.81 21.19
CA GLU A 94 -23.84 14.04 21.97
C GLU A 94 -24.99 14.11 20.96
N SER A 95 -25.51 12.97 20.51
CA SER A 95 -26.84 12.88 19.89
C SER A 95 -27.24 11.42 19.72
N ASP A 96 -27.95 10.91 20.73
CA ASP A 96 -29.14 10.05 20.64
C ASP A 96 -29.34 9.16 19.39
N GLY A 97 -29.33 7.84 19.59
CA GLY A 97 -30.12 6.91 18.76
C GLY A 97 -29.42 5.71 18.08
N GLU A 98 -29.23 4.63 18.85
CA GLU A 98 -29.25 3.21 18.45
C GLU A 98 -28.10 2.54 17.65
N PRO A 99 -27.84 1.23 17.91
CA PRO A 99 -26.53 0.60 17.71
C PRO A 99 -26.43 -0.16 16.38
N LYS A 100 -25.26 -0.14 15.75
CA LYS A 100 -24.92 -1.09 14.68
C LYS A 100 -23.72 -1.94 15.07
N ASP A 101 -24.04 -3.10 15.61
CA ASP A 101 -23.20 -4.27 15.76
C ASP A 101 -22.30 -4.51 14.54
N LYS A 102 -20.98 -4.37 14.70
CA LYS A 102 -19.98 -5.32 14.18
C LYS A 102 -18.80 -5.39 15.15
N ILE A 103 -18.81 -6.46 15.92
CA ILE A 103 -17.78 -6.88 16.87
C ILE A 103 -16.42 -7.06 16.16
N THR A 104 -15.38 -6.37 16.64
CA THR A 104 -14.00 -6.88 16.66
C THR A 104 -13.52 -6.91 18.11
N ARG A 105 -13.89 -7.97 18.83
CA ARG A 105 -13.33 -8.30 20.15
C ARG A 105 -11.84 -8.58 19.99
N LEU A 106 -11.00 -7.63 20.40
CA LEU A 106 -9.66 -7.92 20.92
C LEU A 106 -9.62 -7.38 22.35
N ALA A 107 -10.26 -8.12 23.26
CA ALA A 107 -10.11 -7.94 24.69
C ALA A 107 -9.01 -8.88 25.18
N ILE A 108 -7.79 -8.35 25.34
CA ILE A 108 -6.84 -8.90 26.32
C ILE A 108 -7.04 -8.04 27.56
N GLY A 109 -7.78 -8.59 28.53
CA GLY A 109 -8.07 -7.93 29.79
C GLY A 109 -6.80 -7.76 30.61
N THR A 110 -6.45 -6.51 30.91
CA THR A 110 -5.66 -6.16 32.08
C THR A 110 -6.44 -5.09 32.84
N ASP A 111 -6.85 -5.42 34.06
CA ASP A 111 -7.60 -4.59 35.01
C ASP A 111 -6.81 -3.32 35.41
N SER A 112 -6.74 -2.33 34.52
CA SER A 112 -6.32 -0.98 34.87
C SER A 112 -7.19 0.01 34.09
N GLY A 113 -7.86 0.92 34.78
CA GLY A 113 -8.86 1.86 34.26
C GLY A 113 -8.32 2.89 33.26
N PHE A 114 -7.86 2.42 32.11
CA PHE A 114 -7.59 3.22 30.93
C PHE A 114 -8.83 3.20 30.05
N GLU A 115 -9.47 4.34 29.86
CA GLU A 115 -10.48 4.50 28.82
C GLU A 115 -9.83 4.19 27.46
N PRO A 116 -10.27 3.15 26.73
CA PRO A 116 -9.69 2.83 25.44
C PRO A 116 -10.15 3.90 24.45
N LYS A 117 -9.29 4.89 24.19
CA LYS A 117 -9.46 5.77 23.02
C LYS A 117 -9.56 4.88 21.78
N LYS A 118 -10.70 4.93 21.10
CA LYS A 118 -10.92 4.19 19.85
C LYS A 118 -10.08 4.87 18.78
N PHE A 119 -9.10 4.13 18.25
CA PHE A 119 -8.30 4.57 17.11
C PHE A 119 -8.62 3.67 15.93
N ASP A 120 -8.88 4.29 14.78
CA ASP A 120 -8.95 3.57 13.52
C ASP A 120 -7.59 3.62 12.81
N VAL A 121 -7.26 2.53 12.12
CA VAL A 121 -6.07 2.45 11.28
C VAL A 121 -6.50 2.64 9.85
N VAL A 122 -6.02 3.71 9.21
CA VAL A 122 -6.26 3.99 7.80
C VAL A 122 -5.01 3.66 7.01
N ASP A 123 -5.15 2.74 6.06
CA ASP A 123 -4.10 2.37 5.12
C ASP A 123 -4.25 3.14 3.81
N SER A 124 -3.12 3.63 3.30
CA SER A 124 -3.01 4.27 2.00
C SER A 124 -2.13 3.43 1.09
N TYR A 125 -2.57 3.29 -0.16
CA TYR A 125 -1.93 2.46 -1.18
C TYR A 125 -1.59 3.28 -2.41
N ALA A 126 -0.36 3.14 -2.93
CA ALA A 126 0.06 3.77 -4.17
C ALA A 126 1.06 2.90 -4.93
N LEU A 127 1.05 2.93 -6.25
CA LEU A 127 2.12 2.34 -7.06
C LEU A 127 3.31 3.28 -7.14
N VAL A 128 4.50 2.68 -7.15
CA VAL A 128 5.77 3.39 -7.19
C VAL A 128 6.74 2.68 -8.15
N LEU A 129 7.52 3.46 -8.90
CA LEU A 129 8.55 2.97 -9.81
C LEU A 129 9.94 3.42 -9.36
N TYR A 130 10.88 2.50 -9.23
CA TYR A 130 12.31 2.80 -9.08
C TYR A 130 12.91 3.29 -10.41
N PRO A 131 13.79 4.31 -10.45
CA PRO A 131 14.41 5.02 -9.31
C PRO A 131 13.55 6.16 -8.71
N HIS A 132 12.39 6.44 -9.29
CA HIS A 132 11.50 7.53 -8.87
C HIS A 132 10.60 7.13 -7.68
N ILE A 133 11.19 6.70 -6.57
CA ILE A 133 10.43 6.13 -5.45
C ILE A 133 9.50 7.13 -4.71
N ASN A 134 9.71 8.42 -4.93
CA ASN A 134 8.85 9.49 -4.40
C ASN A 134 7.63 9.75 -5.29
N ALA A 135 7.67 9.31 -6.55
CA ALA A 135 6.57 9.46 -7.49
C ALA A 135 5.49 8.40 -7.22
N LYS A 136 4.46 8.79 -6.49
CA LYS A 136 3.34 7.92 -6.13
C LYS A 136 2.19 8.06 -7.12
N CYS A 137 1.76 6.94 -7.69
CA CYS A 137 0.55 6.84 -8.48
C CYS A 137 -0.55 6.24 -7.60
N PRO A 138 -1.63 6.97 -7.27
CA PRO A 138 -2.72 6.44 -6.47
C PRO A 138 -3.38 5.25 -7.18
N VAL A 139 -3.82 4.26 -6.40
CA VAL A 139 -4.55 3.11 -6.93
C VAL A 139 -6.02 3.50 -7.11
N ASP A 140 -6.35 4.06 -8.27
CA ASP A 140 -7.73 4.34 -8.65
C ASP A 140 -8.43 3.10 -9.24
N GLU A 141 -9.77 3.08 -9.20
CA GLU A 141 -10.60 1.98 -9.72
C GLU A 141 -10.29 1.64 -11.20
N LYS A 142 -9.97 2.66 -12.01
CA LYS A 142 -9.55 2.49 -13.41
C LYS A 142 -8.23 1.73 -13.54
N LEU A 143 -7.27 2.01 -12.66
CA LEU A 143 -5.98 1.33 -12.66
C LEU A 143 -6.15 -0.13 -12.22
N GLY A 144 -7.03 -0.40 -11.26
CA GLY A 144 -7.40 -1.76 -10.88
C GLY A 144 -7.96 -2.57 -12.05
N ALA A 145 -8.87 -1.97 -12.83
CA ALA A 145 -9.42 -2.61 -14.03
C ALA A 145 -8.35 -2.88 -15.10
N ASP A 146 -7.42 -1.94 -15.32
CA ASP A 146 -6.32 -2.10 -16.27
C ASP A 146 -5.38 -3.25 -15.86
N LEU A 147 -5.02 -3.34 -14.57
CA LEU A 147 -4.17 -4.42 -14.04
C LEU A 147 -4.83 -5.78 -14.21
N TYR A 148 -6.12 -5.91 -13.86
CA TYR A 148 -6.86 -7.15 -14.02
C TYR A 148 -7.04 -7.53 -15.50
N GLY A 149 -7.31 -6.54 -16.35
CA GLY A 149 -7.43 -6.70 -17.80
C GLY A 149 -6.13 -7.19 -18.46
N LEU A 150 -4.97 -6.64 -18.08
CA LEU A 150 -3.67 -7.08 -18.58
C LEU A 150 -3.39 -8.55 -18.23
N VAL A 151 -3.74 -8.96 -17.01
CA VAL A 151 -3.56 -10.33 -16.55
C VAL A 151 -4.46 -11.29 -17.32
N SER A 152 -5.75 -10.94 -17.48
CA SER A 152 -6.70 -11.78 -18.21
C SER A 152 -6.28 -12.06 -19.66
N LYS A 153 -5.62 -11.10 -20.32
CA LYS A 153 -5.08 -11.26 -21.69
C LYS A 153 -3.88 -12.20 -21.73
N SER A 154 -3.06 -12.25 -20.69
CA SER A 154 -1.92 -13.16 -20.59
C SER A 154 -2.31 -14.61 -20.27
N TYR A 155 -3.49 -14.84 -19.68
CA TYR A 155 -4.01 -16.18 -19.37
C TYR A 155 -4.80 -16.83 -20.51
N ILE A 156 -5.09 -16.10 -21.60
CA ILE A 156 -5.63 -16.71 -22.83
C ILE A 156 -4.44 -17.33 -23.58
N GLY A 157 -4.06 -18.53 -23.17
CA GLY A 157 -3.19 -19.40 -23.97
C GLY A 157 -3.84 -19.75 -25.32
N PRO A 158 -3.07 -20.16 -26.33
CA PRO A 158 -3.62 -20.53 -27.63
C PRO A 158 -4.70 -21.61 -27.43
N GLY A 159 -5.90 -21.32 -27.93
CA GLY A 159 -7.04 -22.22 -27.83
C GLY A 159 -6.71 -23.62 -28.35
N PHE A 160 -7.25 -24.61 -27.64
CA PHE A 160 -7.48 -25.93 -28.22
C PHE A 160 -8.46 -25.83 -29.41
#